data_AF-A0A0N5AMX7-F1
#
_entry.id   AF-A0A0N5AMX7-F1
#
_cell.length_a   1.000
_cell.length_b   1.000
_cell.length_c   1.000
_cell.angle_alpha   90.00
_cell.angle_beta   90.00
_cell.angle_gamma   90.00
#
_symmetry.space_group_name_H-M   'P 1'
#
loop_
_entity.id
_entity.type
_entity.pdbx_description
1 polymer ?
#
loop_
_entity_poly.entity_id
_entity_poly.type
_entity_poly.pdbx_seq_one_letter_code
_entity_poly.pdbx_strand_id
1 'polypeptide(L)'
;MKIKIHDRLATLSSSRFLNVLSAEFSRLVFRRRKMLKELMSIYKIDLDVQAENRILPTECTCTSVTTIAGLHLPDPRSLIGHPEFETSTAAGYVVHFLIVVSQILNTSLRFPVVFQASRSMVINPITTEMLVALEGLGHLNGNIAQLRSDCGLGTPNKYSTLENLHSLIIHLTTEEYAFHYVARINCYFIAATLCDFCTAFFAFIPCL
;
A
#
# COMPACT_ATOMS: atom_id res chain seq x y z
N MET A 1 -29.88 45.10 -14.98
CA MET A 1 -29.35 43.99 -15.81
C MET A 1 -27.83 43.73 -15.64
N LYS A 2 -27.13 44.29 -14.63
CA LYS A 2 -25.67 44.05 -14.41
C LYS A 2 -25.34 42.91 -13.44
N ILE A 3 -26.28 42.49 -12.59
CA ILE A 3 -26.05 41.51 -11.51
C ILE A 3 -25.87 40.08 -12.06
N LYS A 4 -26.61 39.69 -13.13
CA LYS A 4 -26.56 38.33 -13.72
C LYS A 4 -25.24 37.95 -14.42
N ILE A 5 -24.39 38.91 -14.79
CA ILE A 5 -23.15 38.65 -15.53
C ILE A 5 -22.00 38.33 -14.57
N HIS A 6 -21.96 38.98 -13.41
CA HIS A 6 -20.93 38.76 -12.40
C HIS A 6 -21.02 37.34 -11.79
N ASP A 7 -22.24 36.87 -11.53
CA ASP A 7 -22.50 35.50 -11.04
C ASP A 7 -22.12 34.42 -12.06
N ARG A 8 -22.30 34.71 -13.36
CA ARG A 8 -21.89 33.80 -14.45
C ARG A 8 -20.38 33.73 -14.62
N LEU A 9 -19.67 34.85 -14.47
CA LEU A 9 -18.21 34.88 -14.51
C LEU A 9 -17.59 34.14 -13.31
N ALA A 10 -18.15 34.31 -12.11
CA ALA A 10 -17.73 33.58 -10.92
C ALA A 10 -17.94 32.06 -11.07
N THR A 11 -19.11 31.62 -11.53
CA THR A 11 -19.40 30.19 -11.75
C THR A 11 -18.57 29.55 -12.86
N LEU A 12 -18.27 30.27 -13.95
CA LEU A 12 -17.32 29.84 -14.99
C LEU A 12 -15.88 29.77 -14.50
N SER A 13 -15.47 30.65 -13.58
CA SER A 13 -14.14 30.59 -12.96
C SER A 13 -14.02 29.38 -12.01
N SER A 14 -15.07 29.08 -11.25
CA SER A 14 -15.14 27.91 -10.38
C SER A 14 -15.17 26.59 -11.16
N SER A 15 -15.90 26.51 -12.28
CA SER A 15 -15.90 25.29 -13.10
C SER A 15 -14.54 25.04 -13.77
N ARG A 16 -13.86 26.09 -14.24
CA ARG A 16 -12.48 25.98 -14.75
C ARG A 16 -11.51 25.53 -13.67
N PHE A 17 -11.62 26.07 -12.45
CA PHE A 17 -10.78 25.66 -11.32
C PHE A 17 -10.99 24.18 -10.96
N LEU A 18 -12.24 23.73 -10.88
CA LEU A 18 -12.57 22.32 -10.63
C LEU A 18 -12.03 21.39 -11.72
N ASN A 19 -12.08 21.81 -12.98
CA ASN A 19 -11.53 21.03 -14.09
C ASN A 19 -10.00 20.90 -14.02
N VAL A 20 -9.30 21.99 -13.70
CA VAL A 20 -7.83 21.97 -13.52
C VAL A 20 -7.45 21.07 -12.34
N LEU A 21 -8.15 21.20 -11.22
CA LEU A 21 -7.92 20.37 -10.04
C LEU A 21 -8.17 18.88 -10.32
N SER A 22 -9.24 18.55 -11.04
CA SER A 22 -9.55 17.19 -11.48
C SER A 22 -8.47 16.60 -12.40
N ALA A 23 -7.95 17.41 -13.32
CA ALA A 23 -6.87 17.01 -14.22
C ALA A 23 -5.56 16.72 -13.46
N GLU A 24 -5.18 17.57 -12.51
CA GLU A 24 -3.97 17.34 -11.69
C GLU A 24 -4.12 16.12 -10.76
N PHE A 25 -5.30 15.90 -10.16
CA PHE A 25 -5.55 14.67 -9.41
C PHE A 25 -5.44 13.42 -10.27
N SER A 26 -6.03 13.43 -11.45
CA SER A 26 -5.94 12.32 -12.41
C SER A 26 -4.49 12.03 -12.78
N ARG A 27 -3.68 13.07 -12.97
CA ARG A 27 -2.25 12.96 -13.27
C ARG A 27 -1.44 12.37 -12.10
N LEU A 28 -1.73 12.77 -10.87
CA LEU A 28 -1.09 12.19 -9.67
C LEU A 28 -1.40 10.70 -9.54
N VAL A 29 -2.66 10.30 -9.75
CA VAL A 29 -3.09 8.89 -9.71
C VAL A 29 -2.35 8.07 -10.75
N PHE A 30 -2.29 8.58 -11.98
CA PHE A 30 -1.58 7.93 -13.06
C PHE A 30 -0.10 7.71 -12.72
N ARG A 31 0.57 8.73 -12.19
CA ARG A 31 1.97 8.66 -11.76
C ARG A 31 2.18 7.66 -10.63
N ARG A 32 1.34 7.70 -9.59
CA ARG A 32 1.40 6.75 -8.46
C ARG A 32 1.25 5.32 -8.95
N ARG A 33 0.25 5.06 -9.80
CA ARG A 33 0.05 3.74 -10.41
C ARG A 33 1.27 3.29 -11.21
N LYS A 34 1.87 4.18 -12.00
CA LYS A 34 3.08 3.85 -12.76
C LYS A 34 4.22 3.43 -11.83
N MET A 35 4.49 4.20 -10.78
CA MET A 35 5.53 3.87 -9.79
C MET A 35 5.24 2.55 -9.07
N LEU A 36 3.98 2.25 -8.73
CA LEU A 36 3.61 0.97 -8.13
C LEU A 36 3.81 -0.21 -9.09
N LYS A 37 3.50 -0.05 -10.38
CA LYS A 37 3.77 -1.08 -11.40
C LYS A 37 5.27 -1.33 -11.56
N GLU A 38 6.08 -0.29 -11.51
CA GLU A 38 7.55 -0.41 -11.48
C GLU A 38 8.03 -1.14 -10.22
N LEU A 39 7.42 -0.87 -9.07
CA LEU A 39 7.75 -1.57 -7.82
C LEU A 39 7.47 -3.08 -7.91
N MET A 40 6.35 -3.47 -8.52
CA MET A 40 6.01 -4.88 -8.75
C MET A 40 7.06 -5.61 -9.59
N SER A 41 7.60 -4.95 -10.63
CA SER A 41 8.59 -5.59 -11.52
C SER A 41 9.96 -5.75 -10.86
N ILE A 42 10.31 -4.88 -9.90
CA ILE A 42 11.54 -4.96 -9.10
C ILE A 42 11.43 -6.10 -8.09
N TYR A 43 10.35 -6.13 -7.31
CA TYR A 43 10.24 -7.03 -6.17
C TYR A 43 9.59 -8.37 -6.47
N LYS A 44 8.93 -8.56 -7.62
CA LYS A 44 8.36 -9.84 -8.10
C LYS A 44 7.87 -10.75 -6.97
N ILE A 45 6.66 -10.48 -6.50
CA ILE A 45 6.03 -11.30 -5.46
C ILE A 45 5.29 -12.43 -6.16
N ASP A 46 5.79 -13.65 -5.99
CA ASP A 46 5.21 -14.85 -6.60
C ASP A 46 4.67 -15.77 -5.50
N LEU A 47 3.40 -16.15 -5.60
CA LEU A 47 2.69 -16.87 -4.52
C LEU A 47 2.73 -18.40 -4.66
N ASP A 48 3.07 -18.92 -5.84
CA ASP A 48 3.08 -20.35 -6.12
C ASP A 48 4.28 -20.71 -7.00
N VAL A 49 5.47 -20.56 -6.42
CA VAL A 49 6.72 -20.96 -7.07
C VAL A 49 7.05 -22.38 -6.63
N GLN A 50 7.50 -23.20 -7.58
CA GLN A 50 8.08 -24.51 -7.26
C GLN A 50 9.42 -24.31 -6.53
N ALA A 51 9.69 -25.13 -5.52
CA ALA A 51 10.84 -24.98 -4.64
C ALA A 51 12.19 -24.83 -5.38
N GLU A 52 12.35 -25.48 -6.53
CA GLU A 52 13.52 -25.47 -7.41
C GLU A 52 13.76 -24.16 -8.17
N ASN A 53 12.73 -23.33 -8.35
CA ASN A 53 12.82 -22.07 -9.11
C ASN A 53 13.21 -20.87 -8.25
N ARG A 54 13.53 -21.10 -6.97
CA ARG A 54 14.03 -20.07 -6.06
C ARG A 54 15.44 -19.66 -6.42
N ILE A 55 15.77 -18.39 -6.15
CA ILE A 55 17.15 -17.90 -6.35
C ILE A 55 18.12 -18.62 -5.40
N LEU A 56 17.64 -18.95 -4.20
CA LEU A 56 18.38 -19.73 -3.22
C LEU A 56 17.62 -21.03 -2.93
N PRO A 57 17.91 -22.13 -3.64
CA PRO A 57 17.29 -23.43 -3.35
C PRO A 57 17.92 -24.00 -2.08
N THR A 58 17.32 -23.66 -0.94
CA THR A 58 17.76 -24.10 0.40
C THR A 58 16.88 -25.23 0.95
N GLU A 59 17.35 -25.90 2.00
CA GLU A 59 16.77 -27.10 2.65
C GLU A 59 15.40 -26.90 3.34
N CYS A 60 14.52 -26.03 2.85
CA CYS A 60 13.15 -26.01 3.36
C CYS A 60 12.31 -27.08 2.66
N THR A 61 11.45 -27.76 3.41
CA THR A 61 10.59 -28.86 2.93
C THR A 61 9.25 -28.37 2.38
N CYS A 62 9.16 -27.10 2.00
CA CYS A 62 7.92 -26.50 1.48
C CYS A 62 7.60 -27.03 0.09
N THR A 63 6.35 -27.46 -0.11
CA THR A 63 5.84 -27.94 -1.40
C THR A 63 5.51 -26.79 -2.35
N SER A 64 4.89 -25.73 -1.84
CA SER A 64 4.70 -24.46 -2.54
C SER A 64 5.39 -23.35 -1.75
N VAL A 65 6.07 -22.45 -2.46
CA VAL A 65 6.82 -21.35 -1.84
C VAL A 65 6.31 -19.99 -2.32
N THR A 66 5.99 -19.15 -1.35
CA THR A 66 5.74 -17.72 -1.55
C THR A 66 7.07 -16.98 -1.52
N THR A 67 7.35 -16.18 -2.54
CA THR A 67 8.64 -15.50 -2.69
C THR A 67 8.49 -14.00 -2.94
N ILE A 68 9.50 -13.24 -2.53
CA ILE A 68 9.70 -11.84 -2.89
C ILE A 68 11.12 -11.69 -3.39
N ALA A 69 11.25 -11.14 -4.59
CA ALA A 69 12.50 -11.03 -5.34
C ALA A 69 13.20 -12.40 -5.43
N GLY A 70 12.41 -13.48 -5.60
CA GLY A 70 12.88 -14.86 -5.69
C GLY A 70 13.40 -15.49 -4.39
N LEU A 71 13.27 -14.80 -3.24
CA LEU A 71 13.60 -15.32 -1.91
C LEU A 71 12.33 -15.77 -1.18
N HIS A 72 12.37 -16.94 -0.55
CA HIS A 72 11.24 -17.48 0.17
C HIS A 72 10.99 -16.75 1.49
N LEU A 73 9.74 -16.34 1.71
CA LEU A 73 9.26 -15.84 2.99
C LEU A 73 8.06 -16.69 3.44
N PRO A 74 8.25 -17.61 4.41
CA PRO A 74 7.17 -18.44 4.93
C PRO A 74 6.26 -17.65 5.88
N ASP A 75 5.13 -18.26 6.24
CA ASP A 75 4.26 -17.76 7.30
C ASP A 75 5.03 -17.66 8.63
N PRO A 76 4.75 -16.66 9.49
CA PRO A 76 5.35 -16.54 10.82
C PRO A 76 5.24 -17.80 11.69
N ARG A 77 4.21 -18.62 11.45
CA ARG A 77 3.93 -19.87 12.18
C ARG A 77 4.82 -21.03 11.74
N SER A 78 5.41 -20.94 10.55
CA SER A 78 6.21 -21.99 9.92
C SER A 78 7.65 -21.53 9.67
N LEU A 79 8.17 -20.58 10.45
CA LEU A 79 9.55 -20.09 10.32
C LEU A 79 10.61 -21.16 10.69
N ILE A 80 10.26 -22.11 11.55
CA ILE A 80 11.18 -23.16 12.00
C ILE A 80 11.58 -24.03 10.80
N GLY A 81 12.86 -24.37 10.69
CA GLY A 81 13.39 -25.19 9.60
C GLY A 81 13.64 -24.43 8.30
N HIS A 82 13.53 -23.09 8.31
CA HIS A 82 13.87 -22.25 7.17
C HIS A 82 15.20 -21.53 7.40
N PRO A 83 16.00 -21.31 6.34
CA PRO A 83 17.24 -20.56 6.44
C PRO A 83 16.98 -19.12 6.88
N GLU A 84 17.56 -18.74 8.01
CA GLU A 84 17.41 -17.40 8.60
C GLU A 84 17.88 -16.31 7.65
N PHE A 85 18.97 -16.54 6.91
CA PHE A 85 19.51 -15.56 5.97
C PHE A 85 18.54 -15.23 4.82
N GLU A 86 17.93 -16.26 4.21
CA GLU A 86 16.96 -16.10 3.11
C GLU A 86 15.73 -15.35 3.62
N THR A 87 15.14 -15.85 4.71
CA THR A 87 13.89 -15.34 5.28
C THR A 87 14.04 -13.92 5.85
N SER A 88 15.16 -13.62 6.51
CA SER A 88 15.47 -12.27 7.00
C SER A 88 15.68 -11.28 5.86
N THR A 89 16.36 -11.70 4.78
CA THR A 89 16.53 -10.86 3.59
C THR A 89 15.19 -10.60 2.90
N ALA A 90 14.34 -11.62 2.78
CA ALA A 90 13.00 -11.49 2.23
C ALA A 90 12.11 -10.55 3.09
N ALA A 91 12.18 -10.65 4.42
CA ALA A 91 11.52 -9.71 5.33
C ALA A 91 12.05 -8.27 5.18
N GLY A 92 13.36 -8.12 4.96
CA GLY A 92 13.98 -6.83 4.61
C GLY A 92 13.43 -6.21 3.33
N TYR A 93 13.17 -7.02 2.30
CA TYR A 93 12.49 -6.54 1.09
C TYR A 93 11.06 -6.10 1.36
N VAL A 94 10.31 -6.80 2.22
CA VAL A 94 8.97 -6.35 2.64
C VAL A 94 9.04 -4.99 3.33
N VAL A 95 10.02 -4.78 4.23
CA VAL A 95 10.22 -3.47 4.89
C VAL A 95 10.47 -2.37 3.87
N HIS A 96 11.42 -2.57 2.94
CA HIS A 96 11.72 -1.55 1.93
C HIS A 96 10.52 -1.30 1.01
N PHE A 97 9.81 -2.35 0.61
CA PHE A 97 8.59 -2.25 -0.17
C PHE A 97 7.55 -1.38 0.53
N LEU A 98 7.30 -1.61 1.82
CA LEU A 98 6.35 -0.83 2.61
C LEU A 98 6.74 0.65 2.70
N ILE A 99 8.02 0.97 2.87
CA ILE A 99 8.51 2.36 2.87
C ILE A 99 8.22 3.03 1.52
N VAL A 100 8.56 2.37 0.41
CA VAL A 100 8.37 2.95 -0.92
C VAL A 100 6.88 3.12 -1.23
N VAL A 101 6.05 2.14 -0.89
CA VAL A 101 4.58 2.25 -1.01
C VAL A 101 4.06 3.40 -0.15
N SER A 102 4.46 3.51 1.11
CA SER A 102 3.96 4.57 1.99
C SER A 102 4.32 5.97 1.46
N GLN A 103 5.51 6.12 0.87
CA GLN A 103 5.93 7.35 0.19
C GLN A 103 5.10 7.63 -1.08
N ILE A 104 4.89 6.63 -1.94
CA ILE A 104 4.07 6.79 -3.16
C ILE A 104 2.64 7.19 -2.81
N LEU A 105 2.06 6.53 -1.80
CA LEU A 105 0.70 6.76 -1.35
C LEU A 105 0.56 8.00 -0.44
N ASN A 106 1.69 8.55 0.03
CA ASN A 106 1.75 9.64 1.00
C ASN A 106 0.97 9.33 2.29
N THR A 107 1.23 8.15 2.86
CA THR A 107 0.62 7.66 4.09
C THR A 107 1.68 7.23 5.10
N SER A 108 1.38 7.34 6.39
CA SER A 108 2.25 6.89 7.47
C SER A 108 1.95 5.45 7.87
N LEU A 109 2.99 4.64 8.05
CA LEU A 109 2.87 3.27 8.53
C LEU A 109 2.55 3.26 10.03
N ARG A 110 1.55 2.44 10.43
CA ARG A 110 1.12 2.25 11.82
C ARG A 110 2.27 1.76 12.71
N PHE A 111 3.08 0.85 12.20
CA PHE A 111 4.28 0.33 12.83
C PHE A 111 5.48 0.89 12.06
N PRO A 112 6.19 1.88 12.62
CA PRO A 112 7.37 2.43 11.97
C PRO A 112 8.39 1.34 11.66
N VAL A 113 9.09 1.48 10.55
CA VAL A 113 10.10 0.51 10.09
C VAL A 113 11.41 1.21 9.80
N VAL A 114 12.52 0.50 10.04
CA VAL A 114 13.87 0.94 9.72
C VAL A 114 14.47 -0.05 8.75
N PHE A 115 14.78 0.41 7.53
CA PHE A 115 15.40 -0.45 6.53
C PHE A 115 16.91 -0.61 6.78
N GLN A 116 17.34 -1.86 6.96
CA GLN A 116 18.74 -2.27 7.13
C GLN A 116 18.98 -3.62 6.44
N ALA A 117 18.46 -3.79 5.21
CA ALA A 117 18.51 -5.05 4.47
C ALA A 117 17.99 -6.23 5.32
N SER A 118 18.75 -7.31 5.49
CA SER A 118 18.35 -8.48 6.30
C SER A 118 18.20 -8.19 7.80
N ARG A 119 18.73 -7.06 8.29
CA ARG A 119 18.61 -6.61 9.68
C ARG A 119 17.56 -5.51 9.87
N SER A 120 16.68 -5.34 8.88
CA SER A 120 15.60 -4.36 8.98
C SER A 120 14.77 -4.59 10.24
N MET A 121 14.20 -3.52 10.78
CA MET A 121 13.49 -3.54 12.05
C MET A 121 12.09 -2.97 11.92
N VAL A 122 11.20 -3.39 12.81
CA VAL A 122 9.86 -2.83 12.98
C VAL A 122 9.66 -2.43 14.43
N ILE A 123 9.02 -1.28 14.64
CA ILE A 123 8.84 -0.67 15.95
C ILE A 123 7.37 -0.74 16.32
N ASN A 124 7.08 -1.27 17.50
CA ASN A 124 5.76 -1.15 18.10
C ASN A 124 5.66 0.20 18.82
N PRO A 125 4.84 1.16 18.33
CA PRO A 125 4.77 2.49 18.92
C PRO A 125 4.15 2.51 20.32
N ILE A 126 3.45 1.45 20.73
CA ILE A 126 2.80 1.36 22.05
C ILE A 126 3.80 0.84 23.09
N THR A 127 4.49 -0.26 22.77
CA THR A 127 5.44 -0.89 23.71
C THR A 127 6.86 -0.31 23.59
N THR A 128 7.13 0.48 22.56
CA THR A 128 8.46 0.99 22.16
C THR A 128 9.49 -0.10 21.85
N GLU A 129 9.02 -1.34 21.72
CA GLU A 129 9.83 -2.50 21.34
C GLU A 129 10.25 -2.41 19.87
N MET A 130 11.53 -2.65 19.63
CA MET A 130 12.10 -2.78 18.29
C MET A 130 12.41 -4.25 18.02
N LEU A 131 11.74 -4.82 17.03
CA LEU A 131 11.90 -6.22 16.62
C LEU A 131 12.62 -6.30 15.29
N VAL A 132 13.42 -7.34 15.09
CA VAL A 132 13.94 -7.67 13.76
C VAL A 132 12.74 -7.98 12.85
N ALA A 133 12.78 -7.54 11.59
CA ALA A 133 11.66 -7.63 10.66
C ALA A 133 11.08 -9.04 10.52
N LEU A 134 11.92 -10.06 10.59
CA LEU A 134 11.51 -11.47 10.55
C LEU A 134 10.65 -11.87 11.77
N GLU A 135 11.07 -11.45 12.96
CA GLU A 135 10.33 -11.68 14.21
C GLU A 135 9.07 -10.82 14.27
N GLY A 136 9.15 -9.61 13.73
CA GLY A 136 8.07 -8.63 13.67
C GLY A 136 7.16 -8.73 12.44
N LEU A 137 7.11 -9.88 11.73
CA LEU A 137 6.28 -10.06 10.54
C LEU A 137 4.79 -9.74 10.81
N GLY A 138 4.29 -10.01 12.01
CA GLY A 138 2.93 -9.65 12.41
C GLY A 138 2.68 -8.13 12.37
N HIS A 139 3.64 -7.32 12.80
CA HIS A 139 3.57 -5.86 12.73
C HIS A 139 3.69 -5.36 11.29
N LEU A 140 4.57 -5.98 10.48
CA LEU A 140 4.65 -5.68 9.04
C LEU A 140 3.31 -5.97 8.33
N ASN A 141 2.67 -7.10 8.64
CA ASN A 141 1.36 -7.39 8.10
C ASN A 141 0.26 -6.47 8.68
N GLY A 142 0.45 -5.95 9.90
CA GLY A 142 -0.39 -4.88 10.45
C GLY A 142 -0.32 -3.58 9.63
N ASN A 143 0.84 -3.22 9.11
CA ASN A 143 1.00 -2.12 8.16
C ASN A 143 0.28 -2.41 6.84
N ILE A 144 0.43 -3.63 6.30
CA ILE A 144 -0.29 -4.04 5.09
C ILE A 144 -1.80 -3.96 5.31
N ALA A 145 -2.29 -4.43 6.47
CA ALA A 145 -3.70 -4.39 6.82
C ALA A 145 -4.24 -2.95 6.92
N GLN A 146 -3.44 -2.02 7.46
CA GLN A 146 -3.77 -0.59 7.45
C GLN A 146 -3.92 -0.09 6.01
N LEU A 147 -2.91 -0.29 5.16
CA LEU A 147 -2.95 0.16 3.76
C LEU A 147 -4.12 -0.45 2.98
N ARG A 148 -4.43 -1.73 3.22
CA ARG A 148 -5.61 -2.41 2.67
C ARG A 148 -6.89 -1.75 3.13
N SER A 149 -7.02 -1.48 4.43
CA SER A 149 -8.19 -0.80 5.00
C SER A 149 -8.38 0.60 4.44
N ASP A 150 -7.29 1.36 4.22
CA ASP A 150 -7.33 2.68 3.59
C ASP A 150 -7.90 2.61 2.15
N CYS A 151 -7.72 1.47 1.48
CA CYS A 151 -8.30 1.16 0.17
C CYS A 151 -9.70 0.52 0.23
N GLY A 152 -10.26 0.30 1.42
CA GLY A 152 -11.54 -0.42 1.59
C GLY A 152 -11.44 -1.94 1.45
N LEU A 153 -10.24 -2.52 1.53
CA LEU A 153 -10.01 -3.96 1.47
C LEU A 153 -9.95 -4.59 2.87
N GLY A 154 -10.60 -5.73 3.04
CA GLY A 154 -10.40 -6.59 4.21
C GLY A 154 -9.04 -7.31 4.16
N THR A 155 -8.54 -7.74 5.33
CA THR A 155 -7.33 -8.57 5.42
C THR A 155 -7.71 -9.97 5.89
N PRO A 156 -7.70 -10.98 5.00
CA PRO A 156 -8.27 -12.29 5.31
C PRO A 156 -7.44 -13.08 6.32
N ASN A 157 -6.13 -13.29 6.07
CA ASN A 157 -5.23 -13.99 6.98
C ASN A 157 -4.13 -13.04 7.45
N LYS A 158 -4.05 -12.80 8.77
CA LYS A 158 -3.05 -11.89 9.35
C LYS A 158 -1.60 -12.42 9.33
N TYR A 159 -1.41 -13.67 8.94
CA TYR A 159 -0.09 -14.31 8.87
C TYR A 159 0.48 -14.35 7.44
N SER A 160 -0.38 -14.31 6.41
CA SER A 160 0.00 -14.37 5.00
C SER A 160 0.58 -13.04 4.48
N THR A 161 1.79 -12.69 4.91
CA THR A 161 2.41 -11.38 4.62
C THR A 161 2.50 -11.10 3.12
N LEU A 162 3.05 -12.04 2.34
CA LEU A 162 3.23 -11.84 0.89
C LEU A 162 1.92 -11.88 0.11
N GLU A 163 0.96 -12.73 0.49
CA GLU A 163 -0.35 -12.78 -0.17
C GLU A 163 -1.11 -11.45 0.00
N ASN A 164 -1.13 -10.92 1.23
CA ASN A 164 -1.79 -9.65 1.52
C ASN A 164 -1.14 -8.49 0.77
N LEU A 165 0.20 -8.48 0.69
CA LEU A 165 0.98 -7.47 -0.01
C LEU A 165 0.74 -7.55 -1.53
N HIS A 166 0.81 -8.75 -2.10
CA HIS A 166 0.56 -8.99 -3.52
C HIS A 166 -0.86 -8.54 -3.90
N SER A 167 -1.87 -9.00 -3.16
CA SER A 167 -3.27 -8.63 -3.40
C SER A 167 -3.51 -7.12 -3.29
N LEU A 168 -2.91 -6.44 -2.30
CA LEU A 168 -3.00 -4.98 -2.16
C LEU A 168 -2.46 -4.28 -3.41
N ILE A 169 -1.30 -4.70 -3.89
CA ILE A 169 -0.62 -4.00 -4.98
C ILE A 169 -1.29 -4.26 -6.33
N ILE A 170 -1.83 -5.46 -6.55
CA ILE A 170 -2.70 -5.74 -7.71
C ILE A 170 -3.91 -4.81 -7.68
N HIS A 171 -4.56 -4.63 -6.53
CA HIS A 171 -5.69 -3.70 -6.40
C HIS A 171 -5.29 -2.24 -6.71
N LEU A 172 -4.14 -1.78 -6.21
CA LEU A 172 -3.68 -0.41 -6.45
C LEU A 172 -3.25 -0.15 -7.91
N THR A 173 -2.88 -1.20 -8.64
CA THR A 173 -2.34 -1.07 -10.01
C THR A 173 -3.36 -1.35 -11.12
N THR A 174 -4.49 -1.98 -10.79
CA THR A 174 -5.59 -2.24 -11.73
C THR A 174 -6.42 -0.98 -12.01
N GLU A 175 -7.01 -0.91 -13.20
CA GLU A 175 -7.65 0.31 -13.71
C GLU A 175 -9.02 0.58 -13.07
N GLU A 176 -9.74 -0.47 -12.68
CA GLU A 176 -11.10 -0.39 -12.12
C GLU A 176 -11.16 0.32 -10.77
N TYR A 177 -10.10 0.26 -9.96
CA TYR A 177 -10.10 0.80 -8.59
C TYR A 177 -9.49 2.21 -8.47
N ALA A 178 -9.18 2.87 -9.60
CA ALA A 178 -8.60 4.23 -9.65
C ALA A 178 -9.45 5.28 -8.93
N PHE A 179 -10.78 5.15 -9.05
CA PHE A 179 -11.72 6.19 -8.63
C PHE A 179 -12.04 6.14 -7.13
N HIS A 180 -12.05 4.95 -6.51
CA HIS A 180 -12.32 4.79 -5.07
C HIS A 180 -11.14 5.23 -4.20
N TYR A 181 -9.91 5.02 -4.68
CA TYR A 181 -8.67 5.33 -3.96
C TYR A 181 -8.46 6.85 -3.75
N VAL A 182 -8.85 7.67 -4.72
CA VAL A 182 -8.69 9.14 -4.68
C VAL A 182 -9.69 9.79 -3.75
N ALA A 183 -10.93 9.29 -3.74
CA ALA A 183 -12.01 9.88 -2.96
C ALA A 183 -11.77 9.76 -1.45
N ARG A 184 -11.18 8.64 -0.98
CA ARG A 184 -10.98 8.40 0.47
C ARG A 184 -9.68 8.97 1.04
N ILE A 185 -8.55 8.89 0.34
CA ILE A 185 -7.29 9.45 0.86
C ILE A 185 -7.33 10.99 0.84
N ASN A 186 -7.98 11.60 -0.15
CA ASN A 186 -8.18 13.05 -0.14
C ASN A 186 -9.26 13.50 0.84
N CYS A 187 -10.17 12.64 1.32
CA CYS A 187 -11.07 13.03 2.41
C CYS A 187 -10.29 13.33 3.71
N TYR A 188 -9.22 12.59 4.02
CA TYR A 188 -8.40 12.90 5.20
C TYR A 188 -7.57 14.18 5.04
N PHE A 189 -7.14 14.52 3.82
CA PHE A 189 -6.39 15.74 3.53
C PHE A 189 -7.28 16.99 3.43
N ILE A 190 -8.51 16.84 2.89
CA ILE A 190 -9.51 17.91 2.77
C ILE A 190 -10.21 18.15 4.11
N ALA A 191 -10.50 17.12 4.90
CA ALA A 191 -11.08 17.28 6.24
C ALA A 191 -10.17 18.06 7.19
N ALA A 192 -8.84 18.01 7.00
CA ALA A 192 -7.89 18.79 7.78
C ALA A 192 -7.77 20.27 7.35
N THR A 193 -8.32 20.66 6.18
CA THR A 193 -8.15 22.01 5.62
C THR A 193 -9.46 22.75 5.30
N LEU A 194 -10.61 22.06 5.21
CA LEU A 194 -11.89 22.66 4.84
C LEU A 194 -13.06 22.02 5.61
N CYS A 195 -13.29 22.47 6.84
CA CYS A 195 -14.44 22.06 7.65
C CYS A 195 -15.79 22.60 7.12
N ASP A 196 -15.82 23.50 6.13
CA ASP A 196 -17.06 24.18 5.71
C ASP A 196 -17.62 23.79 4.32
N PHE A 197 -16.95 22.94 3.53
CA PHE A 197 -17.38 22.59 2.16
C PHE A 197 -17.78 21.12 1.94
N CYS A 198 -17.62 20.25 2.94
CA CYS A 198 -17.84 18.80 2.81
C CYS A 198 -19.29 18.38 2.54
N THR A 199 -20.29 19.25 2.70
CA THR A 199 -21.71 18.90 2.49
C THR A 199 -22.11 18.79 1.01
N ALA A 200 -21.34 19.34 0.07
CA ALA A 200 -21.74 19.36 -1.34
C ALA A 200 -21.22 18.17 -2.17
N PHE A 201 -20.17 17.47 -1.73
CA PHE A 201 -19.56 16.39 -2.52
C PHE A 201 -20.16 14.99 -2.24
N PHE A 202 -20.92 14.84 -1.15
CA PHE A 202 -21.51 13.56 -0.74
C PHE A 202 -22.90 13.27 -1.36
N ALA A 203 -23.44 14.15 -2.21
CA ALA A 203 -24.77 13.95 -2.79
C ALA A 203 -24.84 12.98 -3.99
N PHE A 204 -23.73 12.38 -4.43
CA PHE A 204 -23.69 11.61 -5.70
C PHE A 204 -22.98 10.25 -5.66
N ILE A 205 -22.88 9.60 -4.49
CA ILE A 205 -22.55 8.17 -4.43
C ILE A 205 -23.84 7.42 -4.04
N PRO A 206 -24.57 6.82 -4.99
CA PRO A 206 -25.65 5.91 -4.63
C PRO A 206 -25.03 4.68 -3.95
N CYS A 207 -25.42 4.42 -2.71
CA CYS A 207 -25.17 3.15 -2.04
C CYS A 207 -25.78 2.02 -2.86
N LEU A 208 -24.95 1.09 -3.30
CA LEU A 208 -25.31 -0.28 -3.67
C LEU A 208 -24.39 -1.23 -2.89
#